data_AF-A0A8C0IYM4-F1
#
_entry.id   AF-A0A8C0IYM4-F1
#
_cell.length_a   1.000
_cell.length_b   1.000
_cell.length_c   1.000
_cell.angle_alpha   90.00
_cell.angle_beta   90.00
_cell.angle_gamma   90.00
#
_symmetry.space_group_name_H-M   'P 1'
#
loop_
_entity.id
_entity.type
_entity.pdbx_description
1 polymer ?
#
loop_
_entity_poly.entity_id
_entity_poly.type
_entity_poly.pdbx_seq_one_letter_code
_entity_poly.pdbx_strand_id
1 'polypeptide(L)'
;MDPLDAWDPYSRPARRTQWLVSALAYHYGLDRGVENEIIVLATGLDQYLQEIFHHLDCEAEGRIPGEDFRTLCQVLGLADPEEAAADPEECAGLCEDLAPELTFRQFHAKLCGYFSTKAGCAQQRPAVGRLPLGKESEHIETQIRLGGPRGASPPPAQAEDRIVKLEEENGSLRELVEDMRAALQSSDARCLALQVGLWKNGQIEEAIRVNQELQKELRSSQEAIVTLEDCNRSLKREQAEMRKKVEEARHAVLNSLGKVKELEAKANKVPHLQIYIQQLESELQYYR
;
A
#
# COMPACT_ATOMS: atom_id res chain seq x y z
N MET A 1 -19.33 4.01 -19.96
CA MET A 1 -18.07 3.36 -19.56
C MET A 1 -17.48 4.24 -18.50
N ASP A 2 -18.01 4.05 -17.30
CA ASP A 2 -17.59 4.64 -16.05
C ASP A 2 -16.14 4.26 -15.73
N PRO A 3 -15.33 5.17 -15.19
CA PRO A 3 -14.37 4.76 -14.18
C PRO A 3 -15.17 4.54 -12.90
N LEU A 4 -15.15 3.29 -12.43
CA LEU A 4 -15.63 2.85 -11.12
C LEU A 4 -15.32 3.93 -10.07
N ASP A 5 -16.36 4.65 -9.64
CA ASP A 5 -16.43 5.22 -8.29
C ASP A 5 -16.27 4.01 -7.37
N ALA A 6 -15.01 3.75 -7.03
CA ALA A 6 -14.63 2.77 -6.05
C ALA A 6 -15.34 3.17 -4.77
N TRP A 7 -16.36 2.39 -4.46
CA TRP A 7 -17.05 2.35 -3.19
C TRP A 7 -16.00 2.49 -2.08
N ASP A 8 -15.86 3.69 -1.53
CA ASP A 8 -15.05 3.94 -0.34
C ASP A 8 -16.01 4.16 0.83
N PRO A 9 -16.33 3.10 1.60
CA PRO A 9 -17.14 3.22 2.80
C PRO A 9 -16.47 4.08 3.89
N TYR A 10 -15.25 4.59 3.66
CA TYR A 10 -14.37 5.23 4.63
C TYR A 10 -13.72 6.54 4.13
N SER A 11 -14.17 7.10 2.99
CA SER A 11 -13.51 8.23 2.29
C SER A 11 -13.43 9.55 3.06
N ARG A 12 -14.05 9.61 4.23
CA ARG A 12 -13.60 10.46 5.33
C ARG A 12 -13.86 9.66 6.59
N PRO A 13 -12.85 9.40 7.44
CA PRO A 13 -13.16 8.87 8.74
C PRO A 13 -14.14 9.84 9.38
N ALA A 14 -15.38 9.36 9.62
CA ALA A 14 -16.33 10.09 10.43
C ALA A 14 -15.58 10.58 11.68
N ARG A 15 -15.94 11.75 12.22
CA ARG A 15 -15.39 12.39 13.45
C ARG A 15 -14.91 11.45 14.58
N ARG A 16 -15.36 10.19 14.57
CA ARG A 16 -15.04 9.05 15.43
C ARG A 16 -13.57 8.61 15.47
N THR A 17 -12.72 8.70 14.43
CA THR A 17 -11.29 8.27 14.55
C THR A 17 -10.31 9.43 14.81
N GLN A 18 -10.80 10.66 14.85
CA GLN A 18 -9.98 11.86 15.10
C GLN A 18 -9.78 12.16 16.59
N TRP A 19 -10.27 11.30 17.49
CA TRP A 19 -10.29 11.56 18.93
C TRP A 19 -8.87 11.63 19.50
N LEU A 20 -8.01 10.67 19.13
CA LEU A 20 -6.60 10.69 19.51
C LEU A 20 -5.85 11.90 18.95
N VAL A 21 -6.02 12.20 17.67
CA VAL A 21 -5.37 13.34 17.02
C VAL A 21 -5.81 14.65 17.66
N SER A 22 -7.10 14.80 17.96
CA SER A 22 -7.67 15.98 18.62
C SER A 22 -7.18 16.12 20.06
N ALA A 23 -7.11 15.02 20.81
CA ALA A 23 -6.60 15.00 22.18
C ALA A 23 -5.11 15.36 22.23
N LEU A 24 -4.30 14.81 21.32
CA LEU A 24 -2.88 15.15 21.17
C LEU A 24 -2.70 16.62 20.76
N ALA A 25 -3.44 17.08 19.74
CA ALA A 25 -3.39 18.47 19.31
C ALA A 25 -3.75 19.44 20.45
N TYR A 26 -4.79 19.12 21.24
CA TYR A 26 -5.17 19.92 22.40
C TYR A 26 -4.09 19.93 23.48
N HIS A 27 -3.51 18.77 23.81
CA HIS A 27 -2.45 18.64 24.82
C HIS A 27 -1.20 19.47 24.47
N TYR A 28 -0.88 19.60 23.17
CA TYR A 28 0.25 20.40 22.67
C TYR A 28 -0.14 21.81 22.22
N GLY A 29 -1.38 22.25 22.45
CA GLY A 29 -1.84 23.61 22.18
C GLY A 29 -2.01 23.96 20.69
N LEU A 30 -2.16 22.96 19.83
CA LEU A 30 -2.26 23.08 18.38
C LEU A 30 -3.69 23.37 17.88
N ASP A 31 -4.74 22.90 18.56
CA ASP A 31 -6.13 23.05 18.09
C ASP A 31 -7.15 23.33 19.21
N ARG A 32 -8.22 24.07 18.85
CA ARG A 32 -9.35 24.48 19.69
C ARG A 32 -10.64 23.85 19.14
N GLY A 33 -10.77 22.52 19.25
CA GLY A 33 -12.02 21.83 18.94
C GLY A 33 -13.12 22.10 19.97
N VAL A 34 -14.17 21.26 20.02
CA VAL A 34 -15.20 21.36 21.07
C VAL A 34 -14.54 21.09 22.42
N GLU A 35 -14.27 22.18 23.15
CA GLU A 35 -13.38 22.20 24.31
C GLU A 35 -13.74 21.10 25.30
N ASN A 36 -15.01 20.94 25.65
CA ASN A 36 -15.41 20.02 26.72
C ASN A 36 -15.13 18.53 26.45
N GLU A 37 -15.39 18.04 25.24
CA GLU A 37 -15.19 16.62 24.90
C GLU A 37 -13.70 16.29 24.76
N ILE A 38 -12.95 17.17 24.09
CA ILE A 38 -11.52 16.97 23.83
C ILE A 38 -10.70 17.19 25.11
N ILE A 39 -11.07 18.16 25.95
CA ILE A 39 -10.43 18.37 27.26
C ILE A 39 -10.50 17.11 28.10
N VAL A 40 -11.70 16.52 28.20
CA VAL A 40 -11.89 15.29 28.95
C VAL A 40 -10.95 14.21 28.41
N LEU A 41 -10.93 13.96 27.10
CA LEU A 41 -10.06 12.93 26.51
C LEU A 41 -8.56 13.23 26.58
N ALA A 42 -8.17 14.50 26.54
CA ALA A 42 -6.77 14.92 26.66
C ALA A 42 -6.23 14.75 28.09
N THR A 43 -7.12 14.77 29.10
CA THR A 43 -6.74 14.33 30.45
C THR A 43 -6.55 12.81 30.46
N GLY A 44 -5.42 12.34 31.02
CA GLY A 44 -5.09 10.91 31.00
C GLY A 44 -4.66 10.40 29.61
N LEU A 45 -4.18 11.28 28.73
CA LEU A 45 -3.70 10.94 27.39
C LEU A 45 -2.71 9.77 27.38
N ASP A 46 -1.77 9.72 28.34
CA ASP A 46 -0.81 8.62 28.43
C ASP A 46 -1.49 7.27 28.65
N GLN A 47 -2.54 7.24 29.48
CA GLN A 47 -3.34 6.03 29.73
C GLN A 47 -4.10 5.61 28.47
N TYR A 48 -4.63 6.57 27.71
CA TYR A 48 -5.29 6.29 26.44
C TYR A 48 -4.31 5.77 25.37
N LEU A 49 -3.13 6.37 25.26
CA LEU A 49 -2.06 5.86 24.39
C LEU A 49 -1.65 4.45 24.79
N GLN A 50 -1.57 4.16 26.09
CA GLN A 50 -1.28 2.83 26.60
C GLN A 50 -2.38 1.82 26.27
N GLU A 51 -3.64 2.23 26.35
CA GLU A 51 -4.79 1.40 25.97
C GLU A 51 -4.81 1.08 24.47
N ILE A 52 -4.49 2.06 23.62
CA ILE A 52 -4.31 1.84 22.17
C ILE A 52 -3.18 0.85 21.92
N PHE A 53 -2.03 1.05 22.58
CA PHE A 53 -0.90 0.15 22.45
C PHE A 53 -1.27 -1.27 22.89
N HIS A 54 -1.99 -1.42 24.01
CA HIS A 54 -2.43 -2.72 24.52
C HIS A 54 -3.37 -3.45 23.55
N HIS A 55 -4.26 -2.73 22.86
CA HIS A 55 -5.14 -3.36 21.87
C HIS A 55 -4.45 -3.68 20.55
N LEU A 56 -3.38 -2.97 20.20
CA LEU A 56 -2.53 -3.31 19.07
C LEU A 56 -1.61 -4.51 19.38
N ASP A 57 -1.13 -4.61 20.62
CA ASP A 57 -0.37 -5.74 21.14
C ASP A 57 -1.31 -6.86 21.64
N CYS A 58 -2.04 -7.47 20.72
CA CYS A 58 -3.01 -8.52 21.03
C CYS A 58 -2.38 -9.77 21.69
N GLU A 59 -1.08 -9.96 21.54
CA GLU A 59 -0.31 -11.06 22.14
C GLU A 59 0.27 -10.68 23.53
N ALA A 60 0.15 -9.41 23.93
CA ALA A 60 0.65 -8.86 25.18
C ALA A 60 2.15 -9.09 25.42
N GLU A 61 2.95 -9.03 24.34
CA GLU A 61 4.41 -9.22 24.40
C GLU A 61 5.17 -7.94 24.80
N GLY A 62 4.47 -6.83 24.92
CA GLY A 62 5.02 -5.50 25.16
C GLY A 62 5.60 -4.85 23.91
N ARG A 63 5.28 -5.37 22.73
CA ARG A 63 5.81 -4.92 21.43
C ARG A 63 4.73 -4.96 20.36
N ILE A 64 4.72 -3.97 19.48
CA ILE A 64 3.86 -3.95 18.29
C ILE A 64 4.74 -3.91 17.02
N PRO A 65 4.36 -4.58 15.93
CA PRO A 65 5.11 -4.45 14.68
C PRO A 65 5.07 -3.00 14.16
N GLY A 66 6.16 -2.55 13.56
CA GLY A 66 6.24 -1.20 12.97
C GLY A 66 5.21 -0.97 11.85
N GLU A 67 4.72 -2.05 11.23
CA GLU A 67 3.66 -2.00 10.23
C GLU A 67 2.31 -1.56 10.83
N ASP A 68 1.94 -2.09 11.99
CA ASP A 68 0.73 -1.72 12.73
C ASP A 68 0.73 -0.24 13.07
N PHE A 69 1.90 0.26 13.49
CA PHE A 69 2.07 1.68 13.78
C PHE A 69 1.93 2.55 12.52
N ARG A 70 2.50 2.11 11.39
CA ARG A 70 2.33 2.82 10.10
C ARG A 70 0.87 2.84 9.66
N THR A 71 0.18 1.70 9.77
CA THR A 71 -1.25 1.61 9.47
C THR A 71 -2.08 2.47 10.41
N LEU A 72 -1.75 2.49 11.71
CA LEU A 72 -2.40 3.40 12.66
C LEU A 72 -2.22 4.86 12.24
N CYS A 73 -1.00 5.28 11.86
CA CYS A 73 -0.73 6.64 11.40
C CYS A 73 -1.54 6.98 10.13
N GLN A 74 -1.72 6.03 9.22
CA GLN A 74 -2.60 6.19 8.04
C GLN A 74 -4.07 6.33 8.45
N VAL A 75 -4.56 5.49 9.36
CA VAL A 75 -5.94 5.54 9.88
C VAL A 75 -6.24 6.87 10.58
N LEU A 76 -5.24 7.42 11.26
CA LEU A 76 -5.32 8.72 11.95
C LEU A 76 -5.14 9.91 10.99
N GLY A 77 -4.83 9.69 9.70
CA GLY A 77 -4.56 10.76 8.74
C GLY A 77 -3.23 11.50 8.96
N LEU A 78 -2.31 10.93 9.75
CA LEU A 78 -1.00 11.53 10.04
C LEU A 78 0.04 11.27 8.93
N ALA A 79 -0.28 10.37 8.00
CA ALA A 79 0.58 9.95 6.90
C ALA A 79 0.07 10.46 5.52
N ASP A 80 -0.87 11.42 5.50
CA ASP A 80 -1.46 11.91 4.26
C ASP A 80 -0.50 12.84 3.47
N PRO A 81 -0.28 12.58 2.17
CA PRO A 81 0.62 13.38 1.34
C PRO A 81 0.12 14.81 1.08
N GLU A 82 -1.16 15.12 1.29
CA GLU A 82 -1.68 16.50 1.21
C GLU A 82 -1.24 17.37 2.40
N GLU A 83 -1.08 16.81 3.61
CA GLU A 83 -0.48 17.54 4.75
C GLU A 83 1.05 17.68 4.59
N ALA A 84 1.70 16.65 4.02
CA ALA A 84 3.13 16.68 3.70
C ALA A 84 3.50 17.68 2.58
N ALA A 85 2.52 18.11 1.76
CA ALA A 85 2.74 19.12 0.73
C ALA A 85 2.97 20.54 1.31
N ALA A 86 2.56 20.79 2.56
CA ALA A 86 2.82 22.05 3.24
C ALA A 86 4.22 22.13 3.87
N ASP A 87 4.79 20.99 4.29
CA ASP A 87 6.19 20.83 4.68
C ASP A 87 6.62 19.34 4.64
N PRO A 88 7.36 18.89 3.61
CA PRO A 88 7.69 17.48 3.41
C PRO A 88 8.72 16.93 4.41
N GLU A 89 9.41 17.78 5.18
CA GLU A 89 10.46 17.36 6.14
C GLU A 89 9.86 16.96 7.51
N GLU A 90 8.66 17.43 7.85
CA GLU A 90 8.01 17.20 9.16
C GLU A 90 7.15 15.93 9.25
N CYS A 91 6.51 15.53 8.14
CA CYS A 91 5.73 14.27 8.05
C CYS A 91 6.61 13.04 7.82
N ALA A 92 7.80 13.23 7.24
CA ALA A 92 8.76 12.18 6.91
C ALA A 92 9.21 11.40 8.17
N GLY A 93 9.56 12.08 9.24
CA GLY A 93 10.15 11.44 10.43
C GLY A 93 9.23 10.57 11.30
N LEU A 94 7.89 10.65 11.16
CA LEU A 94 6.96 9.88 12.00
C LEU A 94 6.97 8.40 11.64
N CYS A 95 6.95 8.11 10.34
CA CYS A 95 6.89 6.76 9.76
C CYS A 95 8.19 6.30 9.08
N GLU A 96 9.23 7.14 9.05
CA GLU A 96 10.58 6.76 8.63
C GLU A 96 11.40 6.16 9.78
N ASP A 97 12.35 5.28 9.44
CA ASP A 97 13.26 4.58 10.37
C ASP A 97 12.56 3.89 11.56
N LEU A 98 11.44 3.22 11.30
CA LEU A 98 10.80 2.39 12.31
C LEU A 98 11.62 1.13 12.57
N ALA A 99 11.82 0.82 13.85
CA ALA A 99 12.22 -0.51 14.27
C ALA A 99 11.17 -1.54 13.80
N PRO A 100 11.58 -2.79 13.52
CA PRO A 100 10.65 -3.86 13.13
C PRO A 100 9.56 -4.09 14.19
N GLU A 101 9.91 -3.91 15.46
CA GLU A 101 9.01 -3.94 16.61
C GLU A 101 9.22 -2.69 17.46
N LEU A 102 8.13 -2.10 17.94
CA LEU A 102 8.09 -0.92 18.77
C LEU A 102 7.59 -1.26 20.17
N THR A 103 8.34 -0.84 21.18
CA THR A 103 7.88 -0.82 22.58
C THR A 103 6.93 0.35 22.83
N PHE A 104 6.15 0.31 23.90
CA PHE A 104 5.28 1.42 24.29
C PHE A 104 6.03 2.76 24.38
N ARG A 105 7.26 2.77 24.91
CA ARG A 105 8.08 3.97 24.99
C ARG A 105 8.41 4.55 23.61
N GLN A 106 8.70 3.72 22.63
CA GLN A 106 9.02 4.15 21.26
C GLN A 106 7.76 4.62 20.53
N PHE A 107 6.66 3.88 20.68
CA PHE A 107 5.33 4.26 20.19
C PHE A 107 4.92 5.65 20.71
N HIS A 108 4.98 5.83 22.02
CA HIS A 108 4.66 7.08 22.70
C HIS A 108 5.55 8.23 22.24
N ALA A 109 6.88 8.02 22.24
CA ALA A 109 7.83 9.05 21.84
C ALA A 109 7.65 9.49 20.38
N LYS A 110 7.32 8.57 19.46
CA LYS A 110 7.07 8.91 18.06
C LYS A 110 5.79 9.75 17.90
N LEU A 111 4.68 9.33 18.50
CA LEU A 111 3.43 10.10 18.44
C LEU A 111 3.58 11.46 19.12
N CYS A 112 4.02 11.50 20.38
CA CYS A 112 4.21 12.75 21.11
C CYS A 112 5.25 13.66 20.45
N GLY A 113 6.33 13.09 19.90
CA GLY A 113 7.37 13.84 19.18
C GLY A 113 6.85 14.56 17.93
N TYR A 114 5.95 13.92 17.19
CA TYR A 114 5.30 14.53 16.02
C TYR A 114 4.50 15.79 16.41
N PHE A 115 3.62 15.69 17.41
CA PHE A 115 2.82 16.84 17.86
C PHE A 115 3.68 17.92 18.57
N SER A 116 4.74 17.52 19.27
CA SER A 116 5.69 18.47 19.90
C SER A 116 6.42 19.31 18.85
N THR A 117 6.88 18.68 17.77
CA THR A 117 7.59 19.37 16.66
C THR A 117 6.63 20.32 15.94
N LYS A 118 5.41 19.85 15.64
CA LYS A 118 4.35 20.66 15.02
C LYS A 118 3.97 21.88 15.89
N ALA A 119 3.95 21.73 17.22
CA ALA A 119 3.72 22.83 18.15
C ALA A 119 4.87 23.85 18.19
N GLY A 120 6.12 23.40 18.09
CA GLY A 120 7.29 24.27 18.00
C GLY A 120 7.32 25.15 16.74
N CYS A 121 6.86 24.62 15.60
CA CYS A 121 6.79 25.35 14.34
C CYS A 121 5.55 26.28 14.25
N ALA A 122 4.44 25.91 14.88
CA ALA A 122 3.25 26.77 14.99
C ALA A 122 3.53 28.09 15.74
N GLN A 123 4.52 28.13 16.65
CA GLN A 123 4.97 29.34 17.34
C GLN A 123 5.75 30.33 16.45
N GLN A 124 6.23 29.91 15.28
CA GLN A 124 6.91 30.78 14.30
C GLN A 124 6.00 31.30 13.19
N ARG A 125 4.77 30.78 13.04
CA ARG A 125 3.74 31.42 12.22
C ARG A 125 3.15 32.60 13.02
N PRO A 126 3.00 33.80 12.44
CA PRO A 126 2.29 34.87 13.12
C PRO A 126 0.90 34.33 13.44
N ALA A 127 0.60 34.24 14.74
CA ALA A 127 -0.68 33.79 15.24
C ALA A 127 -1.78 34.49 14.44
N VAL A 128 -2.48 33.73 13.59
CA VAL A 128 -3.74 34.19 13.02
C VAL A 128 -4.64 34.40 14.22
N GLY A 129 -4.75 35.66 14.61
CA GLY A 129 -5.61 36.19 15.65
C GLY A 129 -5.79 35.28 16.86
N ARG A 130 -5.15 35.64 17.98
CA ARG A 130 -6.01 35.94 19.13
C ARG A 130 -7.10 36.86 18.58
N LEU A 131 -8.29 36.33 18.34
CA LEU A 131 -9.46 37.18 18.26
C LEU A 131 -9.40 38.02 19.55
N PRO A 132 -9.40 39.36 19.44
CA PRO A 132 -9.69 40.18 20.61
C PRO A 132 -11.00 39.61 21.13
N LEU A 133 -11.02 39.21 22.40
CA LEU A 133 -12.26 38.99 23.11
C LEU A 133 -13.12 40.22 22.79
N GLY A 134 -14.12 40.05 21.92
CA GLY A 134 -15.04 41.11 21.59
C GLY A 134 -15.63 41.59 22.91
N LYS A 135 -15.99 42.87 22.99
CA LYS A 135 -16.54 43.52 24.20
C LYS A 135 -17.80 42.84 24.78
N GLU A 136 -18.25 41.73 24.19
CA GLU A 136 -19.29 40.82 24.68
C GLU A 136 -18.75 39.67 25.56
N SER A 137 -17.42 39.45 25.63
CA SER A 137 -16.79 38.40 26.45
C SER A 137 -16.14 38.94 27.74
N GLU A 138 -16.53 40.15 28.16
CA GLU A 138 -16.18 40.71 29.48
C GLU A 138 -17.12 40.21 30.60
N HIS A 139 -18.05 39.29 30.30
CA HIS A 139 -19.09 38.86 31.25
C HIS A 139 -18.98 37.41 31.76
N ILE A 140 -17.91 36.67 31.43
CA ILE A 140 -17.69 35.33 32.04
C ILE A 140 -16.64 35.39 33.16
N GLU A 141 -16.10 36.57 33.46
CA GLU A 141 -15.09 36.76 34.50
C GLU A 141 -15.53 37.84 35.50
N THR A 142 -16.76 37.77 36.03
CA THR A 142 -17.13 38.42 37.32
C THR A 142 -18.51 38.04 37.87
N GLN A 143 -19.03 36.84 37.60
CA GLN A 143 -20.27 36.38 38.26
C GLN A 143 -20.19 34.95 38.82
N ILE A 144 -19.11 34.64 39.52
CA ILE A 144 -19.21 33.85 40.76
C ILE A 144 -19.54 34.83 41.92
N ARG A 145 -20.53 35.70 41.71
CA ARG A 145 -21.12 36.52 42.77
C ARG A 145 -22.54 36.02 43.01
N LEU A 146 -22.62 35.09 43.96
CA LEU A 146 -23.65 35.08 44.99
C LEU A 146 -25.08 35.30 44.49
N GLY A 147 -25.56 34.40 43.64
CA GLY A 147 -26.98 34.23 43.32
C GLY A 147 -27.66 33.22 44.23
N GLY A 148 -27.47 33.32 45.55
CA GLY A 148 -28.27 32.56 46.49
C GLY A 148 -29.71 33.11 46.53
N PRO A 149 -30.75 32.28 46.68
CA PRO A 149 -32.10 32.78 46.94
C PRO A 149 -32.04 33.66 48.20
N ARG A 150 -32.43 34.93 48.08
CA ARG A 150 -32.71 35.78 49.24
C ARG A 150 -33.92 35.21 49.98
N GLY A 151 -33.65 34.29 50.89
CA GLY A 151 -34.58 33.76 51.86
C GLY A 151 -33.75 33.22 53.02
N ALA A 152 -33.88 33.85 54.19
CA ALA A 152 -33.33 33.51 55.50
C ALA A 152 -32.05 32.64 55.50
N SER A 153 -30.89 33.23 55.84
CA SER A 153 -29.67 32.46 56.10
C SER A 153 -29.98 31.29 57.04
N PRO A 154 -29.83 30.04 56.56
CA PRO A 154 -29.90 28.90 57.46
C PRO A 154 -28.74 29.00 58.47
N PRO A 155 -28.89 28.47 59.70
CA PRO A 155 -27.83 28.49 60.69
C PRO A 155 -26.53 27.89 60.12
N PRO A 156 -25.34 28.37 60.53
CA PRO A 156 -24.05 27.99 59.93
C PRO A 156 -23.84 26.47 59.81
N ALA A 157 -24.34 25.70 60.78
CA ALA A 157 -24.34 24.24 60.75
C ALA A 157 -25.08 23.63 59.54
N GLN A 158 -26.20 24.22 59.09
CA GLN A 158 -26.93 23.74 57.91
C GLN A 158 -26.27 24.17 56.60
N ALA A 159 -25.47 25.24 56.60
CA ALA A 159 -24.68 25.63 55.44
C ALA A 159 -23.45 24.72 55.27
N GLU A 160 -22.81 24.36 56.38
CA GLU A 160 -21.71 23.40 56.44
C GLU A 160 -22.16 22.01 55.97
N ASP A 161 -23.28 21.48 56.48
CA ASP A 161 -23.85 20.20 56.04
C ASP A 161 -24.17 20.17 54.53
N ARG A 162 -24.63 21.30 53.97
CA ARG A 162 -24.91 21.43 52.53
C ARG A 162 -23.63 21.49 51.69
N ILE A 163 -22.56 22.10 52.21
CA ILE A 163 -21.25 22.13 51.55
C ILE A 163 -20.67 20.72 51.51
N VAL A 164 -20.69 20.00 52.64
CA VAL A 164 -20.22 18.60 52.71
C VAL A 164 -20.97 17.71 51.72
N LYS A 165 -22.30 17.85 51.64
CA LYS A 165 -23.11 17.08 50.69
C LYS A 165 -22.76 17.42 49.22
N LEU A 166 -22.55 18.69 48.90
CA LEU A 166 -22.13 19.10 47.55
C LEU A 166 -20.71 18.61 47.22
N GLU A 167 -19.81 18.54 48.20
CA GLU A 167 -18.47 17.99 48.00
C GLU A 167 -18.52 16.48 47.72
N GLU A 168 -19.38 15.73 48.42
CA GLU A 168 -19.63 14.31 48.17
C GLU A 168 -20.25 14.08 46.78
N GLU A 169 -21.26 14.87 46.40
CA GLU A 169 -21.88 14.82 45.07
C GLU A 169 -20.87 15.17 43.98
N ASN A 170 -20.02 16.19 44.17
CA ASN A 170 -18.96 16.54 43.23
C ASN A 170 -17.88 15.46 43.15
N GLY A 171 -17.57 14.77 44.25
CA GLY A 171 -16.69 13.59 44.26
C GLY A 171 -17.26 12.47 43.40
N SER A 172 -18.53 12.14 43.62
CA SER A 172 -19.25 11.11 42.86
C SER A 172 -19.34 11.45 41.37
N LEU A 173 -19.55 12.72 41.03
CA LEU A 173 -19.55 13.18 39.64
C LEU A 173 -18.17 13.11 38.99
N ARG A 174 -17.09 13.38 39.73
CA ARG A 174 -15.72 13.23 39.22
C ARG A 174 -15.42 11.77 38.90
N GLU A 175 -15.77 10.85 39.78
CA GLU A 175 -15.61 9.41 39.55
C GLU A 175 -16.41 8.96 38.31
N LEU A 176 -17.68 9.37 38.19
CA LEU A 176 -18.49 9.04 37.02
C LEU A 176 -17.89 9.58 35.71
N VAL A 177 -17.38 10.81 35.71
CA VAL A 177 -16.71 11.40 34.54
C VAL A 177 -15.43 10.64 34.20
N GLU A 178 -14.66 10.22 35.21
CA GLU A 178 -13.45 9.42 35.06
C GLU A 178 -13.75 8.07 34.40
N ASP A 179 -14.80 7.39 34.88
CA ASP A 179 -15.29 6.11 34.35
C ASP A 179 -15.80 6.24 32.91
N MET A 180 -16.59 7.28 32.64
CA MET A 180 -17.08 7.57 31.29
C MET A 180 -15.93 7.84 30.32
N ARG A 181 -14.92 8.60 30.75
CA ARG A 181 -13.72 8.85 29.97
C ARG A 181 -12.95 7.57 29.67
N ALA A 182 -12.68 6.75 30.68
CA ALA A 182 -11.96 5.49 30.51
C ALA A 182 -12.71 4.55 29.55
N ALA A 183 -14.03 4.46 29.67
CA ALA A 183 -14.87 3.67 28.77
C ALA A 183 -14.83 4.17 27.33
N LEU A 184 -14.86 5.50 27.11
CA LEU A 184 -14.75 6.10 25.78
C LEU A 184 -13.38 5.85 25.15
N GLN A 185 -12.30 6.10 25.90
CA GLN A 185 -10.92 5.90 25.44
C GLN A 185 -10.65 4.43 25.11
N SER A 186 -11.09 3.49 25.95
CA SER A 186 -10.96 2.04 25.69
C SER A 186 -11.83 1.58 24.51
N SER A 187 -13.05 2.11 24.39
CA SER A 187 -13.89 1.86 23.22
C SER A 187 -13.22 2.32 21.93
N ASP A 188 -12.65 3.53 21.92
CA ASP A 188 -11.98 4.06 20.74
C ASP A 188 -10.69 3.30 20.41
N ALA A 189 -9.87 2.99 21.44
CA ALA A 189 -8.65 2.21 21.29
C ALA A 189 -8.91 0.84 20.64
N ARG A 190 -9.99 0.15 21.05
CA ARG A 190 -10.44 -1.09 20.39
C ARG A 190 -10.85 -0.87 18.94
N CYS A 191 -11.59 0.20 18.64
CA CYS A 191 -11.98 0.52 17.28
C CYS A 191 -10.76 0.78 16.38
N LEU A 192 -9.78 1.54 16.86
CA LEU A 192 -8.54 1.81 16.12
C LEU A 192 -7.76 0.53 15.85
N ALA A 193 -7.60 -0.34 16.85
CA ALA A 193 -6.90 -1.62 16.68
C ALA A 193 -7.61 -2.55 15.69
N LEU A 194 -8.94 -2.64 15.77
CA LEU A 194 -9.74 -3.41 14.80
C LEU A 194 -9.59 -2.86 13.38
N GLN A 195 -9.61 -1.54 13.23
CA GLN A 195 -9.42 -0.91 11.92
C GLN A 195 -8.04 -1.24 11.36
N VAL A 196 -6.97 -1.10 12.15
CA VAL A 196 -5.60 -1.49 11.76
C VAL A 196 -5.54 -2.96 11.32
N GLY A 197 -6.17 -3.87 12.06
CA GLY A 197 -6.26 -5.29 11.70
C GLY A 197 -6.99 -5.54 10.38
N LEU A 198 -8.10 -4.85 10.13
CA LEU A 198 -8.84 -4.97 8.86
C LEU A 198 -8.05 -4.46 7.66
N TRP A 199 -7.32 -3.35 7.80
CA TRP A 199 -6.44 -2.83 6.74
C TRP A 199 -5.37 -3.84 6.35
N LYS A 200 -4.72 -4.46 7.32
CA LYS A 200 -3.73 -5.51 7.08
C LYS A 200 -4.33 -6.72 6.37
N ASN A 201 -5.48 -7.19 6.83
CA ASN A 201 -6.15 -8.34 6.22
C ASN A 201 -6.51 -8.04 4.76
N GLY A 202 -7.01 -6.85 4.46
CA GLY A 202 -7.27 -6.42 3.08
C GLY A 202 -6.01 -6.41 2.21
N GLN A 203 -4.88 -5.90 2.74
CA GLN A 203 -3.59 -5.92 2.03
C GLN A 203 -3.09 -7.34 1.76
N ILE A 204 -3.27 -8.26 2.71
CA ILE A 204 -2.89 -9.67 2.57
C ILE A 204 -3.75 -10.35 1.50
N GLU A 205 -5.08 -10.14 1.53
CA GLU A 205 -5.99 -10.70 0.54
C GLU A 205 -5.67 -10.21 -0.88
N GLU A 206 -5.35 -8.93 -1.03
CA GLU A 206 -4.88 -8.35 -2.29
C GLU A 206 -3.60 -9.03 -2.78
N ALA A 207 -2.60 -9.15 -1.91
CA ALA A 207 -1.33 -9.80 -2.25
C ALA A 207 -1.52 -11.26 -2.65
N ILE A 208 -2.41 -12.00 -1.98
CA ILE A 208 -2.77 -13.38 -2.33
C ILE A 208 -3.40 -13.41 -3.73
N ARG A 209 -4.34 -12.52 -4.02
CA ARG A 209 -5.00 -12.47 -5.34
C ARG A 209 -4.00 -12.19 -6.47
N VAL A 210 -3.12 -11.21 -6.28
CA VAL A 210 -2.08 -10.87 -7.27
C VAL A 210 -1.11 -12.04 -7.46
N ASN A 211 -0.68 -12.69 -6.39
CA ASN A 211 0.22 -13.85 -6.48
C ASN A 211 -0.43 -15.01 -7.23
N GLN A 212 -1.71 -15.29 -6.98
CA GLN A 212 -2.45 -16.31 -7.72
C GLN A 212 -2.53 -16.00 -9.21
N GLU A 213 -2.72 -14.74 -9.59
CA GLU A 213 -2.76 -14.34 -10.99
C GLU A 213 -1.39 -14.49 -11.67
N LEU A 214 -0.32 -14.02 -11.01
CA LEU A 214 1.05 -14.23 -11.48
C LEU A 214 1.39 -15.72 -11.66
N GLN A 215 0.93 -16.59 -10.76
CA GLN A 215 1.11 -18.03 -10.90
C GLN A 215 0.36 -18.63 -12.09
N LYS A 216 -0.83 -18.11 -12.44
CA LYS A 216 -1.55 -18.53 -13.65
C LYS A 216 -0.81 -18.07 -14.91
N GLU A 217 -0.38 -16.81 -14.96
CA GLU A 217 0.38 -16.28 -16.09
C GLU A 217 1.70 -17.03 -16.29
N LEU A 218 2.42 -17.34 -15.19
CA LEU A 218 3.65 -18.13 -15.24
C LEU A 218 3.40 -19.52 -15.82
N ARG A 219 2.33 -20.21 -15.40
CA ARG A 219 1.95 -21.52 -15.96
C ARG A 219 1.61 -21.43 -17.44
N SER A 220 0.81 -20.44 -17.84
CA SER A 220 0.45 -20.22 -19.25
C SER A 220 1.70 -19.96 -20.10
N SER A 221 2.64 -19.15 -19.61
CA SER A 221 3.92 -18.89 -20.27
C SER A 221 4.76 -20.16 -20.40
N GLN A 222 4.85 -20.97 -19.35
CA GLN A 222 5.56 -22.27 -19.38
C GLN A 222 4.96 -23.23 -20.41
N GLU A 223 3.63 -23.34 -20.49
CA GLU A 223 2.94 -24.14 -21.50
C GLU A 223 3.24 -23.65 -22.92
N ALA A 224 3.20 -22.33 -23.14
CA ALA A 224 3.55 -21.73 -24.42
C ALA A 224 5.01 -22.06 -24.82
N ILE A 225 5.95 -22.03 -23.87
CA ILE A 225 7.35 -22.41 -24.14
C ILE A 225 7.45 -23.88 -24.57
N VAL A 226 6.79 -24.80 -23.87
CA VAL A 226 6.80 -26.23 -24.24
C VAL A 226 6.26 -26.43 -25.66
N THR A 227 5.15 -25.78 -26.01
CA THR A 227 4.59 -25.89 -27.37
C THR A 227 5.54 -25.32 -28.43
N LEU A 228 6.20 -24.19 -28.17
CA LEU A 228 7.18 -23.60 -29.07
C LEU A 228 8.43 -24.47 -29.21
N GLU A 229 8.89 -25.10 -28.14
CA GLU A 229 10.00 -26.07 -28.17
C GLU A 229 9.65 -27.28 -29.05
N ASP A 230 8.43 -27.81 -28.96
CA ASP A 230 7.95 -28.90 -29.80
C ASP A 230 7.88 -28.51 -31.28
N CYS A 231 7.34 -27.33 -31.59
CA CYS A 231 7.36 -26.79 -32.95
C CYS A 231 8.79 -26.64 -33.49
N ASN A 232 9.72 -26.12 -32.67
CA ASN A 232 11.12 -25.97 -33.06
C ASN A 232 11.79 -27.33 -33.33
N ARG A 233 11.52 -28.33 -32.49
CA ARG A 233 11.97 -29.71 -32.70
C ARG A 233 11.43 -30.28 -34.02
N SER A 234 10.17 -30.01 -34.35
CA SER A 234 9.58 -30.46 -35.62
C SER A 234 10.22 -29.79 -36.83
N LEU A 235 10.37 -28.48 -36.78
CA LEU A 235 10.98 -27.71 -37.86
C LEU A 235 12.43 -28.15 -38.12
N LYS A 236 13.20 -28.47 -37.07
CA LYS A 236 14.56 -29.01 -37.21
C LYS A 236 14.57 -30.37 -37.93
N ARG A 237 13.59 -31.24 -37.65
CA ARG A 237 13.44 -32.53 -38.35
C ARG A 237 13.12 -32.30 -39.83
N GLU A 238 12.12 -31.47 -40.13
CA GLU A 238 11.72 -31.14 -41.50
C GLU A 238 12.86 -30.48 -42.30
N GLN A 239 13.62 -29.59 -41.67
CA GLN A 239 14.79 -28.96 -42.29
C GLN A 239 15.88 -29.99 -42.63
N ALA A 240 16.11 -30.98 -41.76
CA ALA A 240 17.07 -32.06 -42.02
C ALA A 240 16.60 -32.96 -43.18
N GLU A 241 15.32 -33.32 -43.21
CA GLU A 241 14.74 -34.09 -44.31
C GLU A 241 14.80 -33.35 -45.65
N MET A 242 14.50 -32.05 -45.65
CA MET A 242 14.60 -31.21 -46.84
C MET A 242 16.04 -31.18 -47.37
N ARG A 243 17.03 -31.00 -46.48
CA ARG A 243 18.45 -31.05 -46.87
C ARG A 243 18.82 -32.39 -47.49
N LYS A 244 18.35 -33.51 -46.92
CA LYS A 244 18.58 -34.84 -47.47
C LYS A 244 18.00 -34.97 -48.88
N LYS A 245 16.74 -34.56 -49.09
CA LYS A 245 16.08 -34.59 -50.41
C LYS A 245 16.79 -33.72 -51.45
N VAL A 246 17.25 -32.54 -51.05
CA VAL A 246 18.03 -31.64 -51.93
C VAL A 246 19.35 -32.30 -52.34
N GLU A 247 20.04 -32.94 -51.39
CA GLU A 247 21.32 -33.60 -51.69
C GLU A 247 21.12 -34.84 -52.58
N GLU A 248 20.06 -35.63 -52.38
CA GLU A 248 19.68 -36.72 -53.28
C GLU A 248 19.39 -36.22 -54.71
N ALA A 249 18.62 -35.13 -54.84
CA ALA A 249 18.34 -34.51 -56.13
C ALA A 249 19.62 -34.02 -56.82
N ARG A 250 20.54 -33.42 -56.05
CA ARG A 250 21.85 -32.99 -56.55
C ARG A 250 22.68 -34.16 -57.07
N HIS A 251 22.74 -35.27 -56.34
CA HIS A 251 23.44 -36.48 -56.78
C HIS A 251 22.82 -37.05 -58.06
N ALA A 252 21.49 -37.06 -58.17
CA ALA A 252 20.80 -37.51 -59.38
C ALA A 252 21.15 -36.64 -60.61
N VAL A 253 21.22 -35.32 -60.44
CA VAL A 253 21.63 -34.38 -61.52
C VAL A 253 23.09 -34.56 -61.91
N LEU A 254 24.00 -34.76 -60.96
CA LEU A 254 25.41 -35.03 -61.27
C LEU A 254 25.58 -36.33 -62.07
N ASN A 255 24.85 -37.38 -61.69
CA ASN A 255 24.86 -38.65 -62.39
C ASN A 255 24.29 -38.54 -63.81
N SER A 256 23.17 -37.82 -63.99
CA SER A 256 22.59 -37.62 -65.31
C SER A 256 23.49 -36.77 -66.21
N LEU A 257 24.14 -35.73 -65.66
CA LEU A 257 25.12 -34.92 -66.38
C LEU A 257 26.34 -35.75 -66.83
N GLY A 258 26.83 -36.67 -65.99
CA GLY A 258 27.89 -37.59 -66.37
C GLY A 258 27.51 -38.45 -67.58
N LYS A 259 26.29 -39.01 -67.59
CA LYS A 259 25.76 -39.77 -68.75
C LYS A 259 25.65 -38.91 -70.00
N VAL A 260 25.18 -37.66 -69.87
CA VAL A 260 25.09 -36.72 -71.00
C VAL A 260 26.47 -36.47 -71.60
N LYS A 261 27.52 -36.27 -70.78
CA LYS A 261 28.90 -36.10 -71.27
C LYS A 261 29.44 -37.34 -71.99
N GLU A 262 29.13 -38.54 -71.49
CA GLU A 262 29.51 -39.78 -72.18
C GLU A 262 28.79 -39.92 -73.54
N LEU A 263 27.51 -39.58 -73.59
CA LEU A 263 26.72 -39.57 -74.82
C LEU A 263 27.25 -38.52 -75.80
N GLU A 264 27.61 -37.33 -75.33
CA GLU A 264 28.24 -36.28 -76.13
C GLU A 264 29.58 -36.75 -76.72
N ALA A 265 30.43 -37.39 -75.92
CA ALA A 265 31.70 -37.95 -76.39
C ALA A 265 31.52 -39.06 -77.43
N LYS A 266 30.48 -39.89 -77.31
CA LYS A 266 30.11 -40.89 -78.32
C LYS A 266 29.58 -40.22 -79.59
N ALA A 267 28.68 -39.24 -79.45
CA ALA A 267 28.11 -38.49 -80.57
C ALA A 267 29.19 -37.80 -81.41
N ASN A 268 30.21 -37.21 -80.76
CA ASN A 268 31.34 -36.58 -81.45
C ASN A 268 32.17 -37.55 -82.31
N LYS A 269 32.14 -38.86 -82.04
CA LYS A 269 32.84 -39.88 -82.85
C LYS A 269 32.04 -40.30 -84.09
N VAL A 270 30.72 -40.11 -84.08
CA VAL A 270 29.82 -40.59 -85.14
C VAL A 270 30.17 -40.00 -86.52
N PRO A 271 30.42 -38.69 -86.68
CA PRO A 271 30.78 -38.13 -87.98
C PRO A 271 32.08 -38.70 -88.54
N HIS A 272 33.09 -38.92 -87.69
CA HIS A 272 34.35 -39.51 -88.10
C HIS A 272 34.18 -40.96 -88.59
N LEU A 273 33.37 -41.75 -87.88
CA LEU A 273 33.04 -43.11 -88.31
C LEU A 273 32.22 -43.10 -89.61
N GLN A 274 31.30 -42.16 -89.79
CA GLN A 274 30.54 -42.00 -91.04
C GLN A 274 31.45 -41.70 -92.23
N ILE A 275 32.43 -40.79 -92.09
CA ILE A 275 33.41 -40.49 -93.14
C ILE A 275 34.21 -41.74 -93.50
N TYR A 276 34.69 -42.47 -92.49
CA TYR A 276 35.47 -43.70 -92.71
C TYR A 276 34.65 -44.80 -93.40
N ILE A 277 33.38 -44.96 -93.04
CA ILE A 277 32.45 -45.89 -93.71
C ILE A 277 32.27 -45.48 -95.18
N GLN A 278 32.02 -44.20 -95.48
CA GLN A 278 31.90 -43.73 -96.87
C GLN A 278 33.17 -44.01 -97.68
N GLN A 279 34.35 -43.84 -97.09
CA GLN A 279 35.62 -44.20 -97.74
C GLN A 279 35.69 -45.70 -98.05
N LEU A 280 35.43 -46.56 -97.07
CA LEU A 280 35.42 -48.01 -97.27
C LEU A 280 34.37 -48.46 -98.29
N GLU A 281 33.20 -47.84 -98.31
CA GLU A 281 32.16 -48.10 -99.32
C GLU A 281 32.63 -47.74 -100.72
N SER A 282 33.32 -46.59 -100.88
CA SER A 282 33.91 -46.18 -102.15
C SER A 282 35.02 -47.13 -102.62
N GLU A 283 35.85 -47.63 -101.71
CA GLU A 283 36.87 -48.64 -102.00
C GLU A 283 36.23 -49.98 -102.41
N LEU A 284 35.21 -50.44 -101.70
CA LEU A 284 34.47 -51.66 -102.06
C LEU A 284 33.78 -51.55 -103.42
N GLN A 285 33.29 -50.36 -103.80
CA GLN A 285 32.74 -50.11 -105.13
C GLN A 285 33.81 -50.15 -106.23
N TYR A 286 35.05 -49.79 -105.93
CA TYR A 286 36.17 -49.92 -106.88
C TYR A 286 36.55 -51.39 -107.15
N TYR A 287 36.34 -52.29 -106.18
CA TYR A 287 36.64 -53.72 -106.30
C TYR A 287 35.46 -54.59 -106.79
N ARG A 288 34.30 -54.00 -107.07
CA ARG A 288 33.12 -54.66 -107.66
C ARG A 288 33.06 -54.45 -109.17
#